data_AF-A0A660SS72-F1
#
_entry.id   AF-A0A660SS72-F1
#
_cell.length_a   1.000
_cell.length_b   1.000
_cell.length_c   1.000
_cell.angle_alpha   90.00
_cell.angle_beta   90.00
_cell.angle_gamma   90.00
#
_symmetry.space_group_name_H-M   'P 1'
#
loop_
_entity.id
_entity.type
_entity.pdbx_description
1 polymer ?
#
loop_
_entity_poly.entity_id
_entity_poly.type
_entity_poly.pdbx_seq_one_letter_code
_entity_poly.pdbx_strand_id
1 'polypeptide(L)'
;MSSILSIENLSKNYGKVLAVDNISLKIEEGICFGLLGPNGAGKTTTIEMMEGILKPTTGRALFRGKPIGPHFHQRVGIQFQSTALQDFIT
;
A
#
# COMPACT_ATOMS: atom_id res chain seq x y z
N MET A 1 3.94 13.63 16.88
CA MET A 1 4.39 12.94 15.65
C MET A 1 3.15 12.73 14.78
N SER A 2 3.25 12.96 13.47
CA SER A 2 2.12 12.91 12.55
C SER A 2 2.31 11.74 11.60
N SER A 3 1.37 10.78 11.64
CA SER A 3 1.36 9.66 10.70
C SER A 3 1.14 10.17 9.28
N ILE A 4 2.06 9.83 8.38
CA ILE A 4 1.96 10.16 6.95
C ILE A 4 1.08 9.15 6.21
N LEU A 5 1.16 7.87 6.58
CA LEU A 5 0.39 6.79 5.98
C LEU A 5 -0.08 5.84 7.08
N SER A 6 -1.34 5.43 7.04
CA SER A 6 -1.90 4.46 7.97
C SER A 6 -2.86 3.52 7.29
N ILE A 7 -2.93 2.29 7.79
CA ILE A 7 -3.94 1.31 7.38
C ILE A 7 -4.71 0.84 8.60
N GLU A 8 -6.00 0.61 8.39
CA GLU A 8 -6.94 0.20 9.44
C GLU A 8 -7.68 -1.05 8.96
N ASN A 9 -7.47 -2.16 9.68
CA ASN A 9 -8.12 -3.44 9.46
C ASN A 9 -8.06 -3.94 8.01
N LEU A 10 -6.94 -3.69 7.35
CA LEU A 10 -6.76 -3.93 5.93
C LEU A 10 -6.74 -5.44 5.67
N SER A 11 -7.64 -5.91 4.80
CA SER A 11 -7.70 -7.31 4.41
C SER A 11 -7.89 -7.46 2.90
N LYS A 12 -7.35 -8.56 2.35
CA LYS A 12 -7.55 -8.94 0.96
C LYS A 12 -7.86 -10.42 0.85
N ASN A 13 -9.06 -10.72 0.35
CA ASN A 13 -9.52 -12.07 0.08
C ASN A 13 -9.75 -12.24 -1.44
N TYR A 14 -9.15 -13.29 -2.01
CA TYR A 14 -9.30 -13.71 -3.41
C TYR A 14 -10.21 -14.95 -3.54
N GLY A 15 -11.28 -15.00 -2.73
CA GLY A 15 -12.21 -16.12 -2.65
C GLY A 15 -11.69 -17.25 -1.76
N LYS A 16 -10.80 -18.09 -2.30
CA LYS A 16 -10.25 -19.25 -1.57
C LYS A 16 -9.03 -18.91 -0.70
N VAL A 17 -8.43 -17.74 -0.93
CA VAL A 17 -7.16 -17.34 -0.29
C VAL A 17 -7.33 -15.99 0.38
N LEU A 18 -7.14 -15.96 1.70
CA LEU A 18 -6.98 -14.74 2.48
C LEU A 18 -5.51 -14.31 2.41
N ALA A 19 -5.19 -13.41 1.48
CA ALA A 19 -3.81 -12.98 1.22
C ALA A 19 -3.30 -11.98 2.26
N VAL A 20 -4.20 -11.18 2.83
CA VAL A 20 -3.91 -10.24 3.91
C VAL A 20 -5.07 -10.29 4.90
N ASP A 21 -4.77 -10.46 6.19
CA ASP A 21 -5.76 -10.66 7.25
C ASP A 21 -5.68 -9.55 8.31
N ASN A 22 -6.61 -8.60 8.23
CA ASN A 22 -6.91 -7.61 9.27
C ASN A 22 -5.70 -6.86 9.86
N ILE A 23 -4.79 -6.37 9.01
CA ILE A 23 -3.60 -5.66 9.48
C ILE A 23 -3.89 -4.17 9.72
N SER A 24 -3.31 -3.63 10.80
CA SER A 24 -3.35 -2.20 11.12
C SER A 24 -1.94 -1.73 11.47
N LEU A 25 -1.48 -0.66 10.82
CA LEU A 25 -0.19 -0.02 11.12
C LEU A 25 -0.23 1.46 10.78
N LYS A 26 0.70 2.21 11.38
CA LYS A 26 0.95 3.63 11.10
C LYS A 26 2.41 3.83 10.77
N ILE A 27 2.66 4.61 9.73
CA ILE A 27 3.99 5.05 9.31
C ILE A 27 4.05 6.54 9.60
N GLU A 28 5.05 6.93 10.39
CA GLU A 28 5.33 8.33 10.70
C GLU A 28 6.12 9.00 9.58
N GLU A 29 5.96 10.31 9.46
CA GLU A 29 6.73 11.10 8.48
C GLU A 29 8.25 10.99 8.73
N GLY A 30 9.02 10.81 7.67
CA GLY A 30 10.49 10.66 7.73
C GLY A 30 11.00 9.24 8.04
N ILE A 31 10.12 8.26 8.21
CA ILE A 31 10.51 6.87 8.47
C ILE A 31 10.67 6.09 7.18
N CYS A 32 11.81 5.40 7.06
CA CYS A 32 11.98 4.31 6.10
C CYS A 32 11.37 3.03 6.70
N PHE A 33 10.31 2.52 6.07
CA PHE A 33 9.57 1.35 6.52
C PHE A 33 9.69 0.23 5.46
N GLY A 34 9.86 -1.01 5.92
CA GLY A 34 9.94 -2.18 5.04
C GLY A 34 9.08 -3.34 5.55
N LEU A 35 8.43 -4.06 4.63
CA LEU A 35 7.74 -5.32 4.91
C LEU A 35 8.65 -6.50 4.62
N LEU A 36 8.92 -7.32 5.64
CA LEU A 36 9.76 -8.52 5.54
C LEU A 36 8.90 -9.78 5.76
N GLY A 37 9.19 -10.83 4.99
CA GLY A 37 8.50 -12.12 5.11
C GLY A 37 8.73 -13.00 3.88
N PRO A 38 8.38 -14.30 3.93
CA PRO A 38 8.57 -15.23 2.83
C PRO A 38 7.70 -14.90 1.60
N ASN A 39 7.97 -15.55 0.47
CA ASN A 39 7.12 -15.44 -0.71
C ASN A 39 5.70 -15.94 -0.39
N GLY A 40 4.69 -15.24 -0.91
CA GLY A 40 3.29 -15.54 -0.60
C GLY A 40 2.77 -14.97 0.72
N ALA A 41 3.59 -14.32 1.55
CA ALA A 41 3.16 -13.73 2.83
C ALA A 41 2.26 -12.47 2.71
N GLY A 42 1.84 -12.09 1.51
CA GLY A 42 0.97 -10.92 1.29
C GLY A 42 1.67 -9.56 1.18
N LYS A 43 3.02 -9.50 1.19
CA LYS A 43 3.79 -8.23 1.16
C LYS A 43 3.40 -7.30 0.01
N THR A 44 3.48 -7.78 -1.23
CA THR A 44 3.13 -7.00 -2.43
C THR A 44 1.66 -6.60 -2.39
N THR A 45 0.77 -7.53 -2.03
CA THR A 45 -0.67 -7.26 -1.88
C THR A 45 -0.95 -6.14 -0.86
N THR A 46 -0.25 -6.12 0.27
CA THR A 46 -0.36 -5.05 1.27
C THR A 46 0.11 -3.71 0.71
N ILE A 47 1.27 -3.68 0.06
CA ILE A 47 1.83 -2.46 -0.53
C ILE A 47 0.90 -1.88 -1.60
N GLU A 48 0.42 -2.70 -2.54
CA GLU A 48 -0.48 -2.26 -3.61
C GLU A 48 -1.82 -1.72 -3.07
N MET A 49 -2.31 -2.26 -1.95
CA MET A 49 -3.50 -1.73 -1.26
C MET A 49 -3.22 -0.39 -0.56
N MET A 50 -2.04 -0.23 0.04
CA MET A 50 -1.59 1.03 0.63
C MET A 50 -1.43 2.14 -0.42
N GLU A 51 -0.98 1.76 -1.61
CA GLU A 51 -0.82 2.63 -2.78
C GLU A 51 -2.14 2.98 -3.47
N GLY A 52 -3.23 2.27 -3.14
CA GLY A 52 -4.53 2.43 -3.78
C GLY A 52 -4.64 1.84 -5.19
N ILE A 53 -3.64 1.08 -5.65
CA ILE A 53 -3.67 0.33 -6.91
C ILE A 53 -4.62 -0.87 -6.77
N LEU A 54 -4.55 -1.55 -5.63
CA LEU A 54 -5.39 -2.69 -5.32
C LEU A 54 -6.47 -2.29 -4.31
N LYS A 55 -7.74 -2.49 -4.67
CA LYS A 55 -8.83 -2.25 -3.71
C LYS A 55 -8.82 -3.31 -2.59
N PRO A 56 -8.84 -2.94 -1.30
CA PRO A 56 -8.99 -3.91 -0.22
C PRO A 56 -10.37 -4.58 -0.24
N THR A 57 -10.46 -5.79 0.32
CA THR A 57 -11.75 -6.44 0.56
C THR A 57 -12.46 -5.79 1.74
N THR A 58 -11.72 -5.49 2.82
CA THR A 58 -12.19 -4.74 3.98
C THR A 58 -11.07 -3.84 4.51
N GLY A 59 -11.46 -2.86 5.34
CA GLY A 59 -10.53 -1.87 5.88
C GLY A 59 -10.20 -0.76 4.89
N ARG A 60 -9.20 0.05 5.23
CA ARG A 60 -8.82 1.23 4.44
C ARG A 60 -7.37 1.64 4.64
N ALA A 61 -6.81 2.30 3.63
CA ALA A 61 -5.58 3.05 3.70
C ALA A 61 -5.89 4.56 3.75
N LEU A 62 -5.09 5.31 4.52
CA LEU A 62 -5.23 6.74 4.74
C LEU A 62 -3.87 7.42 4.56
N PHE A 63 -3.84 8.49 3.78
CA PHE A 63 -2.69 9.38 3.64
C PHE A 63 -2.95 10.69 4.36
N ARG A 64 -2.12 11.00 5.37
CA ARG A 64 -2.30 12.14 6.29
C ARG A 64 -3.74 12.23 6.83
N GLY A 65 -4.29 11.08 7.23
CA GLY A 65 -5.64 10.95 7.81
C GLY A 65 -6.80 11.03 6.81
N LYS A 66 -6.55 11.12 5.49
CA LYS A 66 -7.58 11.15 4.45
C LYS A 66 -7.54 9.88 3.59
N PRO A 67 -8.68 9.42 3.04
CA PRO A 67 -8.68 8.29 2.10
C PRO A 67 -7.72 8.49 0.93
N ILE A 68 -7.18 7.38 0.41
CA ILE A 68 -6.37 7.39 -0.81
C ILE A 68 -7.21 7.93 -1.97
N GLY A 69 -6.62 8.85 -2.75
CA GLY A 69 -7.29 9.56 -3.83
C GLY A 69 -6.37 10.60 -4.48
N PRO A 70 -6.91 11.60 -5.19
CA PRO A 70 -6.10 12.54 -6.01
C PRO A 70 -4.96 13.21 -5.25
N HIS A 71 -5.19 13.62 -4.00
CA HIS A 71 -4.16 14.23 -3.16
C HIS A 71 -2.99 13.28 -2.83
N PHE A 72 -3.23 11.98 -2.74
CA PHE A 72 -2.17 10.98 -2.57
C PHE A 72 -1.38 10.81 -3.87
N HIS A 73 -2.07 10.61 -5.00
CA HIS A 73 -1.42 10.38 -6.30
C HIS A 73 -0.54 11.55 -6.78
N GLN A 74 -0.85 12.77 -6.36
CA GLN A 74 -0.03 13.96 -6.67
C GLN A 74 1.22 14.10 -5.81
N ARG A 75 1.34 13.33 -4.71
CA ARG A 75 2.39 13.50 -3.69
C ARG A 75 3.25 12.27 -3.45
N VAL A 76 2.88 11.14 -4.02
CA VAL A 76 3.54 9.84 -3.80
C VAL A 76 4.01 9.27 -5.13
N GLY A 77 5.30 8.96 -5.20
CA GLY A 77 5.87 8.16 -6.28
C GLY A 77 5.83 6.68 -5.93
N ILE A 78 5.53 5.84 -6.91
CA ILE A 78 5.47 4.39 -6.78
C ILE A 78 6.45 3.77 -7.77
N GLN A 79 7.26 2.82 -7.31
CA GLN A 79 8.17 2.05 -8.16
C GLN A 79 7.72 0.58 -8.13
N PHE A 80 7.24 0.10 -9.28
CA PHE A 80 6.72 -1.26 -9.42
C PHE A 80 7.84 -2.29 -9.58
N GLN A 81 7.59 -3.55 -9.23
CA GLN A 81 8.55 -4.63 -9.46
C GLN A 81 9.00 -4.74 -10.93
N SER A 82 8.07 -4.59 -11.86
CA SER A 82 8.40 -4.42 -13.28
C SER A 82 8.42 -2.93 -13.59
N THR A 83 9.53 -2.47 -14.13
CA THR A 83 9.67 -1.07 -14.54
C THR A 83 8.76 -0.81 -15.75
N ALA A 84 8.03 0.31 -15.72
CA ALA A 84 7.18 0.78 -16.81
C ALA A 84 7.69 2.14 -17.32
N LEU A 85 8.95 2.15 -17.79
CA LEU A 85 9.52 3.33 -18.45
C LEU A 85 9.11 3.33 -19.91
N GLN A 86 8.93 4.53 -20.48
CA GLN A 86 8.68 4.65 -21.91
C GLN A 86 9.99 4.43 -22.65
N ASP A 87 9.98 3.52 -23.62
CA ASP A 87 11.17 3.13 -24.39
C ASP A 87 11.83 4.29 -25.16
N PHE A 88 11.10 5.39 -25.36
CA PHE A 88 11.54 6.53 -26.18
C PHE A 88 11.97 7.75 -25.38
N ILE A 89 12.02 7.66 -24.05
CA ILE A 89 12.51 8.75 -23.20
C ILE A 89 13.95 8.40 -22.77
N THR A 90 14.87 9.33 -23.03
CA THR A 90 16.28 9.27 -22.57
C THR A 90 16.44 9.76 -21.14
#